data_AF-A0A3R7NDL4-F1
#
_entry.id   AF-A0A3R7NDL4-F1
#
_cell.length_a   1.000
_cell.length_b   1.000
_cell.length_c   1.000
_cell.angle_alpha   90.00
_cell.angle_beta   90.00
_cell.angle_gamma   90.00
#
_symmetry.space_group_name_H-M   'P 1'
#
loop_
_entity.id
_entity.type
_entity.pdbx_description
1 polymer ?
#
loop_
_entity_poly.entity_id
_entity_poly.type
_entity_poly.pdbx_seq_one_letter_code
_entity_poly.pdbx_strand_id
1 'polypeptide(L)'
;MSDSNTSAPIFQIQSTLDDELQLEFAPPSSGGAIYITEDDAVSSPVTQYRDIPFEFTTASMDHLETLDNLSFFPTAKQPAGDQQQYQSKQKQMTASPLSPSGAVEVPVKEGWDSVFSAAYLSFPSTANPEKIMTSLQNALTPFDCTVRIENRWTLRVSWLCVAEEIAFSVSLVQEQGHSRLQYEVAFRREFGDEAVFLQLVECVRARCSDVDMEPLFFAEVTLEPWLDAKQELKGRRYAIADTEAAQLIKEMNAQLDADTLYEVIKVVKNHCRHRGNRRLFLEVDRSGFAQALKWMLADSEVLARFAVFILLQYAKESGDDESDDIFSGEAAGLGICGKPLVSGITSNLAGMSVSSYAVDYLASMSQTSAGPGATDMTKHVVSVAQECPDTVFVLGGYSQGASVTDISIGIETTLGSGDTIPETLSSRIKAIVTFGNPLKLTGQTIKSASPTYGSKSFEFCNTGDPVCGNGFNVMAHLTYATDGSVKTAAEKASTLVKGSTRSLRA
;
A
#
# COMPACT_ATOMS: atom_id res chain seq x y z
N MET A 1 16.99 14.25 -74.83
CA MET A 1 18.15 14.72 -74.04
C MET A 1 17.82 14.37 -72.60
N SER A 2 18.39 13.34 -72.00
CA SER A 2 19.83 13.11 -71.69
C SER A 2 20.35 14.09 -70.62
N ASP A 3 20.96 13.67 -69.52
CA ASP A 3 21.07 12.33 -68.93
C ASP A 3 21.66 12.41 -67.51
N SER A 4 21.75 11.27 -66.83
CA SER A 4 22.49 10.98 -65.58
C SER A 4 21.89 11.47 -64.24
N ASN A 5 21.63 10.61 -63.24
CA ASN A 5 22.50 9.74 -62.38
C ASN A 5 23.01 10.55 -61.16
N THR A 6 23.01 10.08 -59.90
CA THR A 6 23.17 8.69 -59.41
C THR A 6 22.40 8.33 -58.13
N SER A 7 22.22 7.01 -57.93
CA SER A 7 22.20 6.31 -56.63
C SER A 7 20.96 6.42 -55.73
N ALA A 8 19.97 5.57 -56.00
CA ALA A 8 19.38 4.72 -54.97
C ALA A 8 19.90 3.27 -55.15
N PRO A 9 19.99 2.48 -54.08
CA PRO A 9 19.38 1.15 -54.10
C PRO A 9 18.52 0.87 -52.83
N ILE A 10 17.25 0.46 -52.97
CA ILE A 10 16.73 -0.94 -52.92
C ILE A 10 16.32 -1.36 -51.48
N PHE A 11 15.09 -1.84 -51.17
CA PHE A 11 13.91 -2.13 -52.00
C PHE A 11 12.57 -2.18 -51.18
N GLN A 12 11.45 -2.09 -51.92
CA GLN A 12 10.12 -2.75 -51.77
C GLN A 12 9.56 -3.12 -50.36
N ILE A 13 8.30 -2.85 -49.98
CA ILE A 13 6.99 -2.72 -50.67
C ILE A 13 6.39 -4.03 -51.22
N GLN A 14 5.43 -4.60 -50.46
CA GLN A 14 4.16 -5.18 -50.93
C GLN A 14 3.21 -5.27 -49.71
N SER A 15 1.95 -4.80 -49.63
CA SER A 15 0.90 -4.34 -50.58
C SER A 15 -0.07 -5.39 -51.15
N THR A 16 -1.25 -5.50 -50.52
CA THR A 16 -2.58 -5.90 -51.04
C THR A 16 -3.61 -5.51 -49.95
N LEU A 17 -4.59 -4.63 -50.19
CA LEU A 17 -5.88 -4.85 -50.90
C LEU A 17 -6.84 -5.75 -50.10
N ASP A 18 -8.15 -5.47 -50.00
CA ASP A 18 -8.97 -4.33 -50.50
C ASP A 18 -9.32 -3.36 -49.31
N ASP A 19 -10.40 -2.58 -49.15
CA ASP A 19 -11.67 -2.29 -49.87
C ASP A 19 -12.19 -0.87 -49.46
N GLU A 20 -13.34 -0.39 -49.97
CA GLU A 20 -13.86 1.00 -49.79
C GLU A 20 -14.87 1.23 -48.61
N LEU A 21 -15.17 2.52 -48.36
CA LEU A 21 -16.22 3.00 -47.45
C LEU A 21 -17.62 2.54 -47.87
N GLN A 22 -18.53 2.33 -46.90
CA GLN A 22 -19.78 3.12 -46.79
C GLN A 22 -20.36 3.07 -45.36
N LEU A 23 -20.72 4.23 -44.81
CA LEU A 23 -21.81 4.38 -43.82
C LEU A 23 -22.25 5.87 -43.79
N GLU A 24 -23.41 6.15 -44.37
CA GLU A 24 -23.98 7.51 -44.39
C GLU A 24 -24.62 7.87 -43.05
N PHE A 25 -24.41 9.09 -42.57
CA PHE A 25 -25.20 9.68 -41.49
C PHE A 25 -26.05 10.83 -42.02
N ALA A 26 -27.31 10.53 -42.34
CA ALA A 26 -28.35 11.54 -42.59
C ALA A 26 -28.76 12.23 -41.26
N PRO A 27 -29.18 13.51 -41.30
CA PRO A 27 -29.00 14.40 -40.15
C PRO A 27 -30.17 14.42 -39.13
N PRO A 28 -29.91 14.84 -37.88
CA PRO A 28 -30.96 15.27 -36.97
C PRO A 28 -31.64 16.54 -37.51
N SER A 29 -32.93 16.46 -37.81
CA SER A 29 -33.72 17.59 -38.29
C SER A 29 -34.41 18.33 -37.14
N SER A 30 -34.54 19.66 -37.28
CA SER A 30 -35.16 20.61 -36.32
C SER A 30 -34.53 20.67 -34.91
N GLY A 31 -34.11 21.81 -34.38
CA GLY A 31 -34.08 23.17 -34.93
C GLY A 31 -33.96 24.20 -33.79
N GLY A 32 -33.00 25.11 -33.88
CA GLY A 32 -32.70 26.13 -32.86
C GLY A 32 -31.35 26.77 -33.16
N ALA A 33 -31.22 28.09 -33.03
CA ALA A 33 -30.19 28.83 -33.75
C ALA A 33 -29.52 29.95 -32.93
N ILE A 34 -28.18 30.03 -33.05
CA ILE A 34 -27.35 31.26 -32.97
C ILE A 34 -27.26 31.84 -31.52
N TYR A 35 -26.13 32.30 -30.98
CA TYR A 35 -25.21 33.35 -31.44
C TYR A 35 -23.72 33.08 -31.19
N ILE A 36 -22.89 33.79 -31.96
CA ILE A 36 -21.46 34.06 -31.70
C ILE A 36 -21.35 35.52 -31.24
N THR A 37 -20.47 35.81 -30.28
CA THR A 37 -19.83 37.13 -30.12
C THR A 37 -18.38 36.93 -29.69
N GLU A 38 -17.48 37.73 -30.24
CA GLU A 38 -16.03 37.69 -30.02
C GLU A 38 -15.60 38.58 -28.83
N ASP A 39 -14.29 38.55 -28.53
CA ASP A 39 -13.50 39.53 -27.78
C ASP A 39 -14.00 40.08 -26.43
N ASP A 40 -13.26 39.76 -25.37
CA ASP A 40 -12.49 40.83 -24.70
C ASP A 40 -11.23 40.27 -24.03
N ALA A 41 -10.11 40.99 -24.10
CA ALA A 41 -8.79 40.49 -23.66
C ALA A 41 -8.26 41.28 -22.45
N VAL A 42 -8.11 40.60 -21.30
CA VAL A 42 -7.47 41.16 -20.11
C VAL A 42 -6.28 40.28 -19.70
N SER A 43 -5.09 40.85 -19.76
CA SER A 43 -3.85 40.18 -19.34
C SER A 43 -3.76 40.04 -17.82
N SER A 44 -3.00 39.06 -17.34
CA SER A 44 -2.50 39.00 -15.96
C SER A 44 -1.04 38.52 -15.97
N PRO A 45 -0.22 38.92 -14.99
CA PRO A 45 1.23 39.01 -15.16
C PRO A 45 1.96 37.67 -15.19
N VAL A 46 3.03 37.61 -15.99
CA VAL A 46 3.96 36.48 -16.05
C VAL A 46 4.88 36.52 -14.83
N THR A 47 4.71 35.57 -13.91
CA THR A 47 5.71 35.30 -12.86
C THR A 47 6.79 34.38 -13.43
N GLN A 48 7.91 34.96 -13.87
CA GLN A 48 9.09 34.18 -14.22
C GLN A 48 9.73 33.62 -12.93
N TYR A 49 9.58 32.32 -12.70
CA TYR A 49 10.51 31.61 -11.80
C TYR A 49 11.84 31.39 -12.51
N ARG A 50 12.94 31.55 -11.76
CA ARG A 50 14.29 31.27 -12.26
C ARG A 50 14.61 29.81 -12.04
N ASP A 51 15.19 29.18 -13.04
CA ASP A 51 15.91 27.92 -12.86
C ASP A 51 17.06 28.10 -11.87
N ILE A 52 17.17 27.19 -10.91
CA ILE A 52 18.36 27.00 -10.07
C ILE A 52 18.68 25.50 -10.15
N PRO A 53 19.87 25.11 -10.61
CA PRO A 53 20.25 23.70 -10.64
C PRO A 53 20.53 23.20 -9.22
N PHE A 54 19.92 22.06 -8.86
CA PHE A 54 20.25 21.34 -7.63
C PHE A 54 21.45 20.41 -7.88
N GLU A 55 22.51 20.57 -7.08
CA GLU A 55 23.60 19.57 -7.02
C GLU A 55 23.25 18.52 -5.96
N PHE A 56 23.28 17.24 -6.34
CA PHE A 56 23.05 16.12 -5.43
C PHE A 56 24.36 15.72 -4.71
N THR A 57 24.32 15.60 -3.38
CA THR A 57 25.36 14.92 -2.60
C THR A 57 24.88 13.53 -2.20
N THR A 58 25.34 12.49 -2.90
CA THR A 58 24.93 11.10 -2.64
C THR A 58 25.71 10.46 -1.51
N ALA A 59 25.05 9.58 -0.75
CA ALA A 59 25.67 8.64 0.18
C ALA A 59 25.27 7.21 -0.23
N SER A 60 26.21 6.26 -0.16
CA SER A 60 26.03 4.91 -0.74
C SER A 60 25.12 4.02 0.10
N MET A 61 24.30 3.19 -0.57
CA MET A 61 23.48 2.16 0.05
C MET A 61 24.29 0.90 0.43
N ASP A 62 25.09 0.99 1.47
CA ASP A 62 25.77 -0.16 2.09
C ASP A 62 25.67 -0.07 3.63
N HIS A 63 24.54 -0.50 4.22
CA HIS A 63 24.43 -1.00 5.62
C HIS A 63 22.96 -1.34 6.00
N LEU A 64 22.46 -2.51 5.61
CA LEU A 64 21.12 -2.99 6.03
C LEU A 64 21.04 -4.49 6.43
N GLU A 65 22.19 -5.17 6.60
CA GLU A 65 22.25 -6.60 7.01
C GLU A 65 22.86 -6.85 8.41
N THR A 66 22.58 -6.01 9.41
CA THR A 66 23.15 -6.18 10.78
C THR A 66 22.18 -5.94 11.94
N LEU A 67 20.94 -6.46 11.88
CA LEU A 67 19.99 -6.40 13.02
C LEU A 67 19.34 -7.74 13.45
N ASP A 68 19.47 -8.82 12.68
CA ASP A 68 18.67 -10.05 12.86
C ASP A 68 19.29 -11.15 13.75
N ASN A 69 20.38 -10.89 14.48
CA ASN A 69 21.10 -11.93 15.23
C ASN A 69 21.41 -11.58 16.71
N LEU A 70 20.38 -11.64 17.56
CA LEU A 70 20.53 -11.76 19.03
C LEU A 70 19.60 -12.85 19.61
N SER A 71 20.02 -14.11 19.45
CA SER A 71 19.43 -15.26 20.14
C SER A 71 20.10 -15.55 21.50
N PHE A 72 19.38 -16.28 22.37
CA PHE A 72 19.69 -16.38 23.80
C PHE A 72 20.83 -17.36 24.16
N PHE A 73 21.50 -17.06 25.30
CA PHE A 73 22.44 -17.88 26.09
C PHE A 73 23.80 -18.28 25.48
N PRO A 74 24.93 -17.87 26.11
CA PRO A 74 26.26 -18.41 25.81
C PRO A 74 26.74 -19.45 26.83
N THR A 75 27.30 -20.57 26.36
CA THR A 75 28.08 -21.51 27.19
C THR A 75 29.44 -21.86 26.57
N ALA A 76 30.50 -21.55 27.34
CA ALA A 76 31.83 -22.18 27.34
C ALA A 76 32.85 -21.91 26.19
N LYS A 77 33.94 -21.26 26.62
CA LYS A 77 35.39 -21.44 26.27
C LYS A 77 36.03 -20.63 25.13
N GLN A 78 37.15 -20.00 25.51
CA GLN A 78 38.20 -19.39 24.69
C GLN A 78 39.23 -20.47 24.23
N PRO A 79 40.20 -20.17 23.34
CA PRO A 79 41.41 -19.35 23.66
C PRO A 79 41.44 -18.04 22.84
N ALA A 80 41.90 -16.88 23.33
CA ALA A 80 43.21 -16.48 23.90
C ALA A 80 44.25 -16.11 22.81
N GLY A 81 44.65 -14.82 22.80
CA GLY A 81 45.53 -14.22 21.78
C GLY A 81 45.75 -12.71 21.97
N ASP A 82 46.45 -12.37 23.06
CA ASP A 82 47.09 -11.10 23.45
C ASP A 82 46.43 -9.71 23.27
N GLN A 83 46.61 -8.89 24.31
CA GLN A 83 46.17 -7.50 24.41
C GLN A 83 47.34 -6.55 24.18
N GLN A 84 47.06 -5.35 23.66
CA GLN A 84 47.65 -4.13 24.24
C GLN A 84 46.56 -3.11 24.55
N GLN A 85 46.72 -2.45 25.69
CA GLN A 85 45.69 -1.60 26.30
C GLN A 85 46.01 -0.12 26.08
N TYR A 86 44.96 0.70 25.96
CA TYR A 86 44.97 2.05 26.51
C TYR A 86 43.80 2.20 27.47
N GLN A 87 44.10 2.38 28.76
CA GLN A 87 43.10 2.56 29.80
C GLN A 87 42.85 4.05 30.07
N SER A 88 41.60 4.50 29.95
CA SER A 88 41.10 5.70 30.64
C SER A 88 40.21 5.26 31.82
N LYS A 89 40.43 5.85 33.00
CA LYS A 89 39.86 5.34 34.25
C LYS A 89 38.43 5.82 34.46
N GLN A 90 37.43 4.96 34.24
CA GLN A 90 36.15 5.13 34.92
C GLN A 90 36.29 4.77 36.40
N LYS A 91 35.89 5.70 37.26
CA LYS A 91 36.00 5.59 38.72
C LYS A 91 34.65 5.12 39.27
N GLN A 92 34.51 3.82 39.54
CA GLN A 92 33.30 3.29 40.17
C GLN A 92 33.03 4.02 41.50
N MET A 93 31.86 4.65 41.60
CA MET A 93 31.28 5.09 42.87
C MET A 93 30.13 4.15 43.19
N THR A 94 30.23 3.47 44.33
CA THR A 94 29.20 2.57 44.85
C THR A 94 27.97 3.36 45.29
N ALA A 95 26.80 3.05 44.74
CA ALA A 95 25.55 3.69 45.12
C ALA A 95 25.12 3.27 46.54
N SER A 96 24.83 4.26 47.40
CA SER A 96 24.12 4.04 48.67
C SER A 96 22.62 4.19 48.46
N PRO A 97 21.78 3.19 48.83
CA PRO A 97 20.34 3.29 48.67
C PRO A 97 19.70 4.03 49.85
N LEU A 98 19.21 5.26 49.65
CA LEU A 98 18.08 5.92 50.34
C LEU A 98 18.03 7.43 50.02
N SER A 99 17.20 7.82 49.04
CA SER A 99 16.65 9.18 48.85
C SER A 99 15.59 9.16 47.73
N PRO A 100 14.65 10.12 47.68
CA PRO A 100 13.49 10.05 46.79
C PRO A 100 13.83 10.32 45.31
N SER A 101 12.89 9.95 44.42
CA SER A 101 12.99 10.00 42.96
C SER A 101 13.77 11.19 42.40
N GLY A 102 15.00 10.95 41.96
CA GLY A 102 15.76 11.94 41.20
C GLY A 102 15.04 12.28 39.90
N ALA A 103 14.77 13.56 39.68
CA ALA A 103 14.37 14.03 38.36
C ALA A 103 15.54 13.82 37.40
N VAL A 104 15.29 13.21 36.24
CA VAL A 104 16.31 13.03 35.21
C VAL A 104 16.51 14.38 34.53
N GLU A 105 17.68 15.00 34.72
CA GLU A 105 17.99 16.32 34.17
C GLU A 105 17.97 16.34 32.64
N VAL A 106 17.82 17.52 32.05
CA VAL A 106 17.81 17.72 30.59
C VAL A 106 19.25 17.64 30.06
N PRO A 107 19.53 16.94 28.93
CA PRO A 107 20.86 16.90 28.33
C PRO A 107 21.38 18.30 28.01
N VAL A 108 22.65 18.55 28.27
CA VAL A 108 23.31 19.83 27.92
C VAL A 108 23.81 19.76 26.49
N LYS A 109 23.49 20.79 25.69
CA LYS A 109 23.98 20.97 24.31
C LYS A 109 25.52 21.08 24.31
N GLU A 110 26.23 20.24 23.56
CA GLU A 110 27.69 20.22 23.57
C GLU A 110 28.29 21.25 22.60
N GLY A 111 29.49 21.73 22.91
CA GLY A 111 30.17 22.81 22.16
C GLY A 111 30.59 22.48 20.73
N TRP A 112 30.26 21.29 20.23
CA TRP A 112 30.49 20.84 18.85
C TRP A 112 29.21 20.82 18.00
N ASP A 113 28.03 20.73 18.62
CA ASP A 113 26.73 20.76 17.92
C ASP A 113 26.51 22.09 17.18
N SER A 114 27.05 23.17 17.75
CA SER A 114 27.07 24.52 17.17
C SER A 114 27.90 24.64 15.88
N VAL A 115 28.86 23.74 15.63
CA VAL A 115 29.77 23.80 14.48
C VAL A 115 29.11 23.25 13.20
N PHE A 116 28.14 22.34 13.35
CA PHE A 116 27.35 21.77 12.26
C PHE A 116 25.92 22.37 12.17
N SER A 117 25.68 23.52 12.81
CA SER A 117 24.36 24.19 12.87
C SER A 117 23.97 24.91 11.56
N ALA A 118 24.13 24.26 10.42
CA ALA A 118 23.58 24.70 9.15
C ALA A 118 22.11 24.26 9.04
N ALA A 119 21.18 25.22 9.17
CA ALA A 119 19.74 25.06 8.90
C ALA A 119 19.00 23.96 9.72
N TYR A 120 19.16 23.94 11.04
CA TYR A 120 18.21 23.21 11.91
C TYR A 120 16.88 23.96 12.02
N LEU A 121 15.77 23.22 11.97
CA LEU A 121 14.50 23.71 12.50
C LEU A 121 14.52 23.46 14.01
N SER A 122 14.78 24.51 14.77
CA SER A 122 14.64 24.51 16.22
C SER A 122 13.88 25.75 16.71
N PHE A 123 13.54 25.78 17.99
CA PHE A 123 13.09 27.00 18.65
C PHE A 123 13.57 27.11 20.10
N PRO A 124 13.88 28.32 20.58
CA PRO A 124 14.26 28.55 21.98
C PRO A 124 13.04 28.57 22.90
N SER A 125 13.20 28.09 24.14
CA SER A 125 12.19 28.11 25.17
C SER A 125 12.77 28.36 26.56
N THR A 126 12.08 29.16 27.37
CA THR A 126 12.35 29.28 28.83
C THR A 126 11.21 28.70 29.66
N ALA A 127 10.36 27.84 29.07
CA ALA A 127 9.29 27.16 29.79
C ALA A 127 9.83 25.99 30.64
N ASN A 128 8.96 25.40 31.48
CA ASN A 128 9.31 24.19 32.21
C ASN A 128 9.47 23.00 31.23
N PRO A 129 10.54 22.20 31.30
CA PRO A 129 10.77 21.06 30.40
C PRO A 129 9.59 20.09 30.24
N GLU A 130 8.93 19.70 31.33
CA GLU A 130 7.77 18.80 31.29
C GLU A 130 6.58 19.45 30.57
N LYS A 131 6.43 20.78 30.70
CA LYS A 131 5.44 21.55 29.93
C LYS A 131 5.79 21.53 28.44
N ILE A 132 7.05 21.74 28.07
CA ILE A 132 7.48 21.74 26.65
C ILE A 132 7.19 20.37 26.01
N MET A 133 7.59 19.27 26.66
CA MET A 133 7.32 17.91 26.17
C MET A 133 5.81 17.62 26.08
N THR A 134 4.98 18.21 26.96
CA THR A 134 3.52 18.11 26.91
C THR A 134 2.92 18.91 25.75
N SER A 135 3.33 20.17 25.56
CA SER A 135 2.89 21.02 24.44
C SER A 135 3.25 20.39 23.09
N LEU A 136 4.42 19.75 22.96
CA LEU A 136 4.83 19.05 21.73
C LEU A 136 3.95 17.84 21.40
N GLN A 137 3.65 16.98 22.38
CA GLN A 137 2.74 15.84 22.18
C GLN A 137 1.31 16.31 21.83
N ASN A 138 0.81 17.34 22.50
CA ASN A 138 -0.48 17.95 22.20
C ASN A 138 -0.51 18.60 20.80
N ALA A 139 0.60 19.19 20.34
CA ALA A 139 0.73 19.79 19.02
C ALA A 139 0.79 18.77 17.88
N LEU A 140 1.33 17.57 18.12
CA LEU A 140 1.40 16.46 17.15
C LEU A 140 0.09 15.68 17.02
N THR A 141 -0.72 15.64 18.08
CA THR A 141 -1.98 14.88 18.14
C THR A 141 -2.96 15.12 16.97
N PRO A 142 -3.18 16.37 16.46
CA PRO A 142 -4.14 16.65 15.39
C PRO A 142 -3.77 16.10 14.00
N PHE A 143 -2.55 15.59 13.83
CA PHE A 143 -2.02 15.13 12.54
C PHE A 143 -2.00 13.60 12.41
N ASP A 144 -2.62 12.86 13.35
CA ASP A 144 -2.61 11.39 13.43
C ASP A 144 -1.18 10.78 13.50
N CYS A 145 -0.21 11.52 14.07
CA CYS A 145 1.19 11.11 14.22
C CYS A 145 1.40 9.98 15.24
N THR A 146 2.23 9.00 14.91
CA THR A 146 2.70 7.96 15.85
C THR A 146 3.92 8.47 16.61
N VAL A 147 3.74 8.82 17.89
CA VAL A 147 4.81 9.30 18.76
C VAL A 147 5.32 8.19 19.68
N ARG A 148 6.64 7.99 19.74
CA ARG A 148 7.34 7.11 20.70
C ARG A 148 8.29 7.95 21.55
N ILE A 149 8.24 7.77 22.87
CA ILE A 149 9.17 8.40 23.79
C ILE A 149 10.41 7.51 23.89
N GLU A 150 11.53 7.93 23.31
CA GLU A 150 12.81 7.21 23.36
C GLU A 150 13.50 7.41 24.71
N ASN A 151 13.48 8.65 25.20
CA ASN A 151 13.83 9.03 26.56
C ASN A 151 12.98 10.25 26.97
N ARG A 152 13.08 10.67 28.24
CA ARG A 152 12.28 11.77 28.82
C ARG A 152 12.31 13.07 28.00
N TRP A 153 13.38 13.30 27.24
CA TRP A 153 13.68 14.53 26.51
C TRP A 153 13.86 14.28 24.99
N THR A 154 13.39 13.14 24.48
CA THR A 154 13.44 12.84 23.04
C THR A 154 12.22 12.03 22.60
N LEU A 155 11.46 12.61 21.68
CA LEU A 155 10.38 11.97 20.95
C LEU A 155 10.93 11.49 19.60
N ARG A 156 10.55 10.29 19.16
CA ARG A 156 10.57 9.90 17.75
C ARG A 156 9.15 9.88 17.22
N VAL A 157 8.97 10.40 16.02
CA VAL A 157 7.68 10.55 15.36
C VAL A 157 7.77 9.86 14.01
N SER A 158 6.84 8.94 13.74
CA SER A 158 6.52 8.46 12.39
C SER A 158 5.14 8.96 12.02
N TRP A 159 5.01 9.46 10.78
CA TRP A 159 3.79 10.06 10.26
C TRP A 159 3.55 9.61 8.82
N LEU A 160 2.31 9.20 8.52
CA LEU A 160 1.92 8.72 7.21
C LEU A 160 1.07 9.78 6.49
N CYS A 161 1.72 10.63 5.70
CA CYS A 161 1.10 11.72 4.96
C CYS A 161 0.86 11.31 3.50
N VAL A 162 -0.40 11.22 3.05
CA VAL A 162 -0.75 10.83 1.67
C VAL A 162 0.00 9.55 1.20
N ALA A 163 0.10 8.56 2.09
CA ALA A 163 0.86 7.30 1.96
C ALA A 163 2.41 7.42 1.84
N GLU A 164 2.98 8.63 1.91
CA GLU A 164 4.42 8.83 2.18
C GLU A 164 4.68 8.75 3.69
N GLU A 165 5.76 8.09 4.10
CA GLU A 165 6.19 8.05 5.50
C GLU A 165 7.25 9.13 5.76
N ILE A 166 7.01 9.95 6.77
CA ILE A 166 7.95 10.92 7.32
C ILE A 166 8.36 10.45 8.71
N ALA A 167 9.66 10.30 8.96
CA ALA A 167 10.19 9.98 10.28
C ALA A 167 11.13 11.08 10.75
N PHE A 168 11.00 11.49 12.02
CA PHE A 168 11.85 12.52 12.61
C PHE A 168 11.94 12.38 14.14
N SER A 169 13.01 12.91 14.72
CA SER A 169 13.13 13.12 16.16
C SER A 169 12.85 14.57 16.56
N VAL A 170 12.34 14.75 17.77
CA VAL A 170 12.24 16.04 18.46
C VAL A 170 12.95 15.89 19.81
N SER A 171 14.03 16.65 20.01
CA SER A 171 14.83 16.60 21.23
C SER A 171 14.79 17.94 21.98
N LEU A 172 14.83 17.85 23.31
CA LEU A 172 14.98 19.01 24.20
C LEU A 172 16.39 19.00 24.80
N VAL A 173 17.17 20.05 24.55
CA VAL A 173 18.51 20.23 25.10
C VAL A 173 18.61 21.54 25.86
N GLN A 174 19.38 21.57 26.96
CA GLN A 174 19.64 22.78 27.72
C GLN A 174 20.83 23.55 27.13
N GLU A 175 20.62 24.84 26.86
CA GLU A 175 21.67 25.73 26.37
C GLU A 175 22.53 26.27 27.51
N GLN A 176 23.80 26.56 27.22
CA GLN A 176 24.77 27.08 28.18
C GLN A 176 25.06 28.57 27.95
N GLY A 177 25.59 29.25 28.97
CA GLY A 177 25.98 30.66 28.90
C GLY A 177 24.88 31.68 29.19
N HIS A 178 23.62 31.27 29.29
CA HIS A 178 22.48 32.14 29.63
C HIS A 178 22.34 32.36 31.14
N SER A 179 21.82 33.53 31.54
CA SER A 179 21.60 33.92 32.94
C SER A 179 20.31 33.33 33.56
N ARG A 180 19.51 32.63 32.75
CA ARG A 180 18.37 31.80 33.12
C ARG A 180 18.50 30.45 32.41
N LEU A 181 17.80 29.44 32.92
CA LEU A 181 17.62 28.19 32.21
C LEU A 181 16.89 28.46 30.89
N GLN A 182 17.51 28.03 29.80
CA GLN A 182 17.02 28.14 28.43
C GLN A 182 17.24 26.79 27.76
N TYR A 183 16.26 26.39 26.95
CA TYR A 183 16.25 25.11 26.25
C TYR A 183 16.04 25.36 24.76
N GLU A 184 16.63 24.51 23.93
CA GLU A 184 16.33 24.41 22.52
C GLU A 184 15.45 23.17 22.30
N VAL A 185 14.38 23.34 21.53
CA VAL A 185 13.60 22.24 20.95
C VAL A 185 14.08 22.05 19.52
N ALA A 186 14.83 20.98 19.25
CA ALA A 186 15.38 20.70 17.92
C ALA A 186 14.61 19.60 17.20
N PHE A 187 14.22 19.85 15.95
CA PHE A 187 13.59 18.87 15.06
C PHE A 187 14.63 18.35 14.07
N ARG A 188 14.68 17.03 13.87
CA ARG A 188 15.64 16.37 12.96
C ARG A 188 14.93 15.34 12.10
N ARG A 189 14.83 15.58 10.79
CA ARG A 189 14.36 14.60 9.79
C ARG A 189 15.29 13.39 9.80
N GLU A 190 14.69 12.20 9.84
CA GLU A 190 15.37 10.91 9.80
C GLU A 190 15.04 10.17 8.49
N PHE A 191 13.80 10.31 7.99
CA PHE A 191 13.34 9.75 6.72
C PHE A 191 12.18 10.59 6.13
N GLY A 192 11.92 10.44 4.83
CA GLY A 192 10.78 11.04 4.13
C GLY A 192 11.07 12.39 3.47
N ASP A 193 10.06 12.91 2.77
CA ASP A 193 10.10 14.18 2.01
C ASP A 193 10.39 15.39 2.91
N GLU A 194 11.29 16.27 2.46
CA GLU A 194 11.72 17.43 3.25
C GLU A 194 10.68 18.55 3.28
N ALA A 195 10.00 18.86 2.17
CA ALA A 195 8.99 19.92 2.16
C ALA A 195 7.76 19.53 3.01
N VAL A 196 7.37 18.26 2.97
CA VAL A 196 6.30 17.71 3.82
C VAL A 196 6.70 17.75 5.31
N PHE A 197 7.96 17.41 5.64
CA PHE A 197 8.50 17.54 7.00
C PHE A 197 8.51 19.00 7.49
N LEU A 198 9.02 19.93 6.68
CA LEU A 198 9.09 21.36 7.01
C LEU A 198 7.70 21.92 7.35
N GLN A 199 6.71 21.64 6.50
CA GLN A 199 5.34 22.11 6.70
C GLN A 199 4.69 21.53 7.98
N LEU A 200 4.94 20.26 8.32
CA LEU A 200 4.48 19.71 9.60
C LEU A 200 5.13 20.43 10.78
N VAL A 201 6.44 20.70 10.74
CA VAL A 201 7.15 21.36 11.83
C VAL A 201 6.68 22.81 12.02
N GLU A 202 6.37 23.54 10.94
CA GLU A 202 5.75 24.87 11.04
C GLU A 202 4.39 24.82 11.76
N CYS A 203 3.51 23.88 11.39
CA CYS A 203 2.22 23.70 12.04
C CYS A 203 2.34 23.27 13.52
N VAL A 204 3.34 22.44 13.85
CA VAL A 204 3.65 22.04 15.23
C VAL A 204 4.18 23.24 16.03
N ARG A 205 5.09 24.04 15.48
CA ARG A 205 5.60 25.26 16.11
C ARG A 205 4.49 26.29 16.36
N ALA A 206 3.62 26.53 15.39
CA ALA A 206 2.46 27.41 15.55
C ALA A 206 1.56 26.97 16.73
N ARG A 207 1.37 25.65 16.89
CA ARG A 207 0.65 25.04 18.02
C ARG A 207 1.42 25.07 19.35
N CYS A 208 2.74 25.18 19.33
CA CYS A 208 3.60 25.33 20.50
C CYS A 208 3.91 26.80 20.86
N SER A 209 3.17 27.77 20.31
CA SER A 209 3.33 29.22 20.61
C SER A 209 3.12 29.62 22.08
N ASP A 210 2.74 28.69 22.95
CA ASP A 210 2.67 28.85 24.41
C ASP A 210 3.96 28.46 25.16
N VAL A 211 4.95 27.93 24.44
CA VAL A 211 6.30 27.57 24.91
C VAL A 211 7.43 28.02 23.98
N ASP A 212 7.14 28.29 22.70
CA ASP A 212 8.07 28.89 21.73
C ASP A 212 8.30 30.38 22.06
N MET A 213 9.57 30.79 22.21
CA MET A 213 9.95 32.19 22.44
C MET A 213 9.99 33.04 21.15
N GLU A 214 9.97 32.39 19.98
CA GLU A 214 9.99 33.00 18.64
C GLU A 214 8.78 32.51 17.83
N PRO A 215 7.53 32.71 18.31
CA PRO A 215 6.34 32.08 17.73
C PRO A 215 6.05 32.57 16.31
N LEU A 216 5.64 31.63 15.45
CA LEU A 216 5.36 31.88 14.03
C LEU A 216 4.01 32.61 13.83
N PHE A 217 4.01 33.94 13.94
CA PHE A 217 2.82 34.81 13.90
C PHE A 217 1.90 34.68 12.67
N PHE A 218 2.35 34.03 11.59
CA PHE A 218 1.59 33.85 10.34
C PHE A 218 1.52 32.39 9.85
N ALA A 219 2.04 31.43 10.61
CA ALA A 219 1.98 30.01 10.23
C ALA A 219 0.59 29.42 10.56
N GLU A 220 0.06 28.59 9.67
CA GLU A 220 -1.18 27.88 9.93
C GLU A 220 -0.99 26.75 10.95
N VAL A 221 -1.97 26.56 11.82
CA VAL A 221 -2.05 25.39 12.74
C VAL A 221 -2.64 24.15 12.04
N THR A 222 -2.90 24.24 10.75
CA THR A 222 -3.52 23.24 9.88
C THR A 222 -2.60 22.96 8.71
N LEU A 223 -2.52 21.69 8.29
CA LEU A 223 -1.82 21.31 7.09
C LEU A 223 -2.57 21.82 5.86
N GLU A 224 -1.84 22.11 4.78
CA GLU A 224 -2.42 22.42 3.48
C GLU A 224 -3.35 21.29 2.97
N PRO A 225 -4.43 21.61 2.23
CA PRO A 225 -5.30 20.63 1.55
C PRO A 225 -4.59 19.57 0.70
N TRP A 226 -3.38 19.85 0.21
CA TRP A 226 -2.60 18.88 -0.56
C TRP A 226 -1.89 17.84 0.32
N LEU A 227 -1.84 18.00 1.64
CA LEU A 227 -1.36 16.99 2.59
C LEU A 227 -2.48 16.16 3.26
N ASP A 228 -3.73 16.61 3.22
CA ASP A 228 -4.84 15.81 3.76
C ASP A 228 -5.24 14.66 2.82
N ALA A 229 -4.80 13.43 3.17
CA ALA A 229 -5.17 12.18 2.51
C ALA A 229 -6.70 11.91 2.47
N LYS A 230 -7.47 12.49 3.37
CA LYS A 230 -8.94 12.36 3.44
C LYS A 230 -9.58 13.24 2.37
N GLN A 231 -9.05 14.45 2.13
CA GLN A 231 -9.53 15.41 1.15
C GLN A 231 -9.27 15.01 -0.31
N GLU A 232 -10.34 15.06 -1.12
CA GLU A 232 -10.29 14.98 -2.59
C GLU A 232 -9.86 16.32 -3.21
N LEU A 233 -8.95 16.29 -4.17
CA LEU A 233 -8.51 17.48 -4.91
C LEU A 233 -9.56 17.84 -5.98
N LYS A 234 -9.87 19.13 -6.13
CA LYS A 234 -10.96 19.62 -6.98
C LYS A 234 -10.57 20.88 -7.76
N GLY A 235 -11.05 20.97 -9.01
CA GLY A 235 -10.87 22.13 -9.88
C GLY A 235 -9.68 22.01 -10.84
N ARG A 236 -9.74 22.77 -11.94
CA ARG A 236 -8.88 22.63 -13.12
C ARG A 236 -7.37 22.69 -12.85
N ARG A 237 -6.92 23.32 -11.75
CA ARG A 237 -5.50 23.39 -11.37
C ARG A 237 -4.86 22.03 -11.00
N TYR A 238 -5.68 20.99 -10.82
CA TYR A 238 -5.24 19.62 -10.54
C TYR A 238 -5.51 18.65 -11.71
N ALA A 239 -6.08 19.14 -12.81
CA ALA A 239 -6.37 18.33 -13.99
C ALA A 239 -5.15 18.24 -14.90
N ILE A 240 -4.78 17.03 -15.32
CA ILE A 240 -3.66 16.74 -16.23
C ILE A 240 -4.14 16.59 -17.68
N ALA A 241 -3.21 16.64 -18.63
CA ALA A 241 -3.48 16.31 -20.03
C ALA A 241 -3.59 14.79 -20.26
N ASP A 242 -4.22 14.40 -21.36
CA ASP A 242 -4.26 13.03 -21.87
C ASP A 242 -2.85 12.53 -22.24
N THR A 243 -2.05 13.38 -22.89
CA THR A 243 -0.65 13.12 -23.24
C THR A 243 0.25 12.96 -22.00
N GLU A 244 -0.03 13.70 -20.93
CA GLU A 244 0.65 13.64 -19.64
C GLU A 244 0.30 12.33 -18.90
N ALA A 245 -1.00 11.98 -18.84
CA ALA A 245 -1.44 10.70 -18.32
C ALA A 245 -0.83 9.50 -19.09
N ALA A 246 -0.75 9.58 -20.42
CA ALA A 246 -0.16 8.54 -21.26
C ALA A 246 1.34 8.36 -20.99
N GLN A 247 2.09 9.46 -20.87
CA GLN A 247 3.52 9.42 -20.60
C GLN A 247 3.81 8.89 -19.19
N LEU A 248 3.02 9.30 -18.18
CA LEU A 248 3.14 8.75 -16.82
C LEU A 248 2.87 7.23 -16.77
N ILE A 249 1.80 6.72 -17.40
CA ILE A 249 1.53 5.27 -17.46
C ILE A 249 2.70 4.51 -18.10
N LYS A 250 3.29 5.07 -19.16
CA LYS A 250 4.44 4.51 -19.86
C LYS A 250 5.70 4.51 -19.00
N GLU A 251 5.95 5.57 -18.22
CA GLU A 251 7.08 5.67 -17.29
C GLU A 251 6.95 4.70 -16.10
N MET A 252 5.74 4.53 -15.55
CA MET A 252 5.48 3.52 -14.50
C MET A 252 5.74 2.07 -14.95
N ASN A 253 5.72 1.80 -16.26
CA ASN A 253 6.01 0.48 -16.85
C ASN A 253 7.42 0.42 -17.49
N ALA A 254 8.24 1.48 -17.37
CA ALA A 254 9.57 1.54 -17.96
C ALA A 254 10.66 1.02 -16.99
N GLN A 255 11.80 0.61 -17.56
CA GLN A 255 12.99 0.28 -16.77
C GLN A 255 13.75 1.57 -16.42
N LEU A 256 13.26 2.25 -15.37
CA LEU A 256 13.89 3.42 -14.76
C LEU A 256 14.74 2.99 -13.56
N ASP A 257 15.58 3.89 -13.05
CA ASP A 257 16.18 3.76 -11.72
C ASP A 257 15.12 3.95 -10.61
N ALA A 258 15.45 3.50 -9.39
CA ALA A 258 14.50 3.45 -8.28
C ALA A 258 14.00 4.84 -7.84
N ASP A 259 14.87 5.85 -7.86
CA ASP A 259 14.54 7.21 -7.40
C ASP A 259 13.62 7.91 -8.42
N THR A 260 13.95 7.84 -9.71
CA THR A 260 13.09 8.36 -10.78
C THR A 260 11.74 7.65 -10.82
N LEU A 261 11.71 6.32 -10.67
CA LEU A 261 10.48 5.53 -10.65
C LEU A 261 9.61 5.85 -9.43
N TYR A 262 10.22 6.06 -8.26
CA TYR A 262 9.52 6.48 -7.04
C TYR A 262 8.82 7.83 -7.23
N GLU A 263 9.51 8.84 -7.79
CA GLU A 263 8.90 10.16 -8.02
C GLU A 263 7.82 10.13 -9.12
N VAL A 264 7.99 9.39 -10.23
CA VAL A 264 6.92 9.15 -11.23
C VAL A 264 5.66 8.57 -10.57
N ILE A 265 5.82 7.56 -9.72
CA ILE A 265 4.68 6.90 -9.06
C ILE A 265 4.07 7.81 -7.99
N LYS A 266 4.87 8.59 -7.26
CA LYS A 266 4.40 9.61 -6.30
C LYS A 266 3.58 10.71 -6.98
N VAL A 267 4.01 11.16 -8.16
CA VAL A 267 3.26 12.08 -9.03
C VAL A 267 1.91 11.48 -9.44
N VAL A 268 1.89 10.26 -9.97
CA VAL A 268 0.64 9.55 -10.34
C VAL A 268 -0.30 9.37 -9.14
N LYS A 269 0.23 8.91 -8.00
CA LYS A 269 -0.48 8.77 -6.73
C LYS A 269 -1.19 10.07 -6.32
N ASN A 270 -0.50 11.20 -6.46
CA ASN A 270 -1.05 12.52 -6.16
C ASN A 270 -2.11 12.94 -7.19
N HIS A 271 -1.91 12.69 -8.48
CA HIS A 271 -2.93 12.96 -9.51
C HIS A 271 -4.21 12.13 -9.33
N CYS A 272 -4.12 10.88 -8.86
CA CYS A 272 -5.27 10.04 -8.55
C CYS A 272 -6.17 10.60 -7.42
N ARG A 273 -5.77 11.66 -6.71
CA ARG A 273 -6.67 12.38 -5.78
C ARG A 273 -7.67 13.32 -6.47
N HIS A 274 -7.59 13.53 -7.80
CA HIS A 274 -8.57 14.29 -8.57
C HIS A 274 -9.45 13.36 -9.43
N ARG A 275 -10.79 13.44 -9.29
CA ARG A 275 -11.77 12.57 -9.97
C ARG A 275 -11.60 12.51 -11.50
N GLY A 276 -11.31 13.65 -12.13
CA GLY A 276 -11.07 13.71 -13.57
C GLY A 276 -9.86 12.88 -14.02
N ASN A 277 -8.78 12.89 -13.24
CA ASN A 277 -7.53 12.21 -13.61
C ASN A 277 -7.66 10.69 -13.44
N ARG A 278 -8.40 10.25 -12.41
CA ARG A 278 -8.74 8.83 -12.21
C ARG A 278 -9.44 8.24 -13.44
N ARG A 279 -10.45 8.93 -13.97
CA ARG A 279 -11.09 8.48 -15.22
C ARG A 279 -10.12 8.52 -16.40
N LEU A 280 -9.34 9.61 -16.52
CA LEU A 280 -8.40 9.79 -17.63
C LEU A 280 -7.32 8.70 -17.71
N PHE A 281 -6.72 8.28 -16.59
CA PHE A 281 -5.75 7.18 -16.59
C PHE A 281 -6.35 5.85 -17.11
N LEU A 282 -7.64 5.62 -16.88
CA LEU A 282 -8.37 4.45 -17.41
C LEU A 282 -8.79 4.60 -18.87
N GLU A 283 -9.10 5.81 -19.32
CA GLU A 283 -9.50 6.12 -20.70
C GLU A 283 -8.28 6.09 -21.64
N VAL A 284 -7.11 6.52 -21.17
CA VAL A 284 -5.87 6.61 -21.95
C VAL A 284 -5.19 5.25 -22.11
N ASP A 285 -4.90 4.53 -21.02
CA ASP A 285 -4.46 3.13 -21.09
C ASP A 285 -4.79 2.37 -19.79
N ARG A 286 -6.02 1.83 -19.73
CA ARG A 286 -6.46 0.89 -18.70
C ARG A 286 -5.49 -0.28 -18.51
N SER A 287 -4.84 -0.75 -19.58
CA SER A 287 -4.05 -1.98 -19.56
C SER A 287 -2.68 -1.79 -18.92
N GLY A 288 -1.90 -0.79 -19.36
CA GLY A 288 -0.63 -0.40 -18.76
C GLY A 288 -0.81 0.16 -17.34
N PHE A 289 -1.86 0.94 -17.08
CA PHE A 289 -2.12 1.44 -15.72
C PHE A 289 -2.45 0.32 -14.73
N ALA A 290 -3.32 -0.61 -15.11
CA ALA A 290 -3.63 -1.78 -14.27
C ALA A 290 -2.46 -2.78 -14.17
N GLN A 291 -1.51 -2.77 -15.13
CA GLN A 291 -0.29 -3.58 -15.04
C GLN A 291 0.74 -2.95 -14.10
N ALA A 292 0.94 -1.63 -14.17
CA ALA A 292 1.80 -0.89 -13.25
C ALA A 292 1.35 -1.07 -11.79
N LEU A 293 0.05 -0.91 -11.49
CA LEU A 293 -0.47 -1.11 -10.13
C LEU A 293 -0.23 -2.54 -9.61
N LYS A 294 -0.34 -3.57 -10.45
CA LYS A 294 -0.04 -4.96 -10.07
C LYS A 294 1.46 -5.19 -9.81
N TRP A 295 2.33 -4.54 -10.58
CA TRP A 295 3.77 -4.60 -10.36
C TRP A 295 4.16 -3.86 -9.06
N MET A 296 3.63 -2.66 -8.84
CA MET A 296 3.83 -1.89 -7.60
C MET A 296 3.41 -2.66 -6.34
N LEU A 297 2.30 -3.41 -6.40
CA LEU A 297 1.84 -4.29 -5.31
C LEU A 297 2.76 -5.50 -5.04
N ALA A 298 3.69 -5.81 -5.94
CA ALA A 298 4.56 -6.99 -5.88
C ALA A 298 6.06 -6.65 -5.75
N ASP A 299 6.45 -5.38 -5.96
CA ASP A 299 7.84 -4.92 -5.92
C ASP A 299 8.34 -4.66 -4.48
N SER A 300 7.80 -3.63 -3.83
CA SER A 300 8.31 -3.13 -2.55
C SER A 300 7.20 -2.54 -1.70
N GLU A 301 7.38 -2.51 -0.37
CA GLU A 301 6.35 -2.03 0.55
C GLU A 301 5.91 -0.57 0.24
N VAL A 302 6.87 0.28 -0.15
CA VAL A 302 6.62 1.69 -0.46
C VAL A 302 5.73 1.84 -1.70
N LEU A 303 6.06 1.15 -2.80
CA LEU A 303 5.25 1.21 -4.02
C LEU A 303 3.91 0.48 -3.85
N ALA A 304 3.85 -0.59 -3.07
CA ALA A 304 2.60 -1.24 -2.70
C ALA A 304 1.70 -0.30 -1.88
N ARG A 305 2.25 0.50 -0.97
CA ARG A 305 1.52 1.53 -0.21
C ARG A 305 0.93 2.59 -1.14
N PHE A 306 1.68 3.03 -2.14
CA PHE A 306 1.19 3.94 -3.17
C PHE A 306 0.11 3.31 -4.05
N ALA A 307 0.25 2.04 -4.44
CA ALA A 307 -0.77 1.30 -5.19
C ALA A 307 -2.09 1.18 -4.43
N VAL A 308 -2.03 0.78 -3.15
CA VAL A 308 -3.18 0.71 -2.25
C VAL A 308 -3.83 2.09 -2.08
N PHE A 309 -3.03 3.16 -1.92
CA PHE A 309 -3.57 4.52 -1.84
C PHE A 309 -4.30 4.94 -3.12
N ILE A 310 -3.76 4.62 -4.30
CA ILE A 310 -4.40 4.88 -5.60
C ILE A 310 -5.73 4.12 -5.70
N LEU A 311 -5.72 2.81 -5.44
CA LEU A 311 -6.92 1.96 -5.47
C LEU A 311 -8.01 2.46 -4.50
N LEU A 312 -7.61 2.92 -3.30
CA LEU A 312 -8.52 3.57 -2.36
C LEU A 312 -9.10 4.90 -2.86
N GLN A 313 -8.46 5.60 -3.79
CA GLN A 313 -9.09 6.78 -4.41
C GLN A 313 -10.15 6.40 -5.45
N TYR A 314 -10.00 5.27 -6.16
CA TYR A 314 -11.04 4.74 -7.04
C TYR A 314 -12.22 4.15 -6.24
N ALA A 315 -11.94 3.46 -5.13
CA ALA A 315 -12.97 2.94 -4.22
C ALA A 315 -13.81 4.03 -3.52
N LYS A 316 -13.39 5.31 -3.56
CA LYS A 316 -14.25 6.45 -3.14
C LYS A 316 -15.38 6.76 -4.12
N GLU A 317 -15.35 6.22 -5.35
CA GLU A 317 -16.38 6.49 -6.37
C GLU A 317 -17.52 5.46 -6.40
N SER A 318 -17.36 4.29 -5.77
CA SER A 318 -18.41 3.27 -5.64
C SER A 318 -19.46 3.61 -4.58
N GLY A 319 -19.80 4.91 -4.47
CA GLY A 319 -21.03 5.42 -3.85
C GLY A 319 -22.07 5.87 -4.87
N ASP A 320 -21.67 6.03 -6.14
CA ASP A 320 -22.56 6.16 -7.30
C ASP A 320 -22.52 4.82 -8.09
N ASP A 321 -23.68 4.28 -8.50
CA ASP A 321 -23.89 2.91 -9.02
C ASP A 321 -23.13 2.51 -10.32
N GLU A 322 -22.28 3.38 -10.88
CA GLU A 322 -21.76 3.25 -12.26
C GLU A 322 -20.29 2.77 -12.37
N SER A 323 -19.67 2.35 -11.26
CA SER A 323 -18.21 2.05 -11.20
C SER A 323 -17.82 0.58 -10.93
N ASP A 324 -18.80 -0.31 -10.73
CA ASP A 324 -18.59 -1.67 -10.18
C ASP A 324 -17.87 -2.67 -11.12
N ASP A 325 -17.66 -2.33 -12.40
CA ASP A 325 -17.06 -3.18 -13.44
C ASP A 325 -15.58 -2.86 -13.74
N ILE A 326 -14.95 -1.94 -13.00
CA ILE A 326 -13.64 -1.37 -13.38
C ILE A 326 -12.47 -1.91 -12.53
N PHE A 327 -12.68 -2.19 -11.25
CA PHE A 327 -11.62 -2.65 -10.33
C PHE A 327 -12.07 -3.78 -9.39
N SER A 328 -12.28 -4.97 -9.96
CA SER A 328 -11.99 -6.21 -9.22
C SER A 328 -10.53 -6.20 -8.77
N GLY A 329 -10.27 -6.55 -7.51
CA GLY A 329 -8.90 -6.64 -6.98
C GLY A 329 -8.03 -7.71 -7.67
N GLU A 330 -8.65 -8.66 -8.37
CA GLU A 330 -7.97 -9.65 -9.21
C GLU A 330 -8.43 -9.58 -10.67
N ALA A 331 -7.54 -9.89 -11.62
CA ALA A 331 -7.94 -10.00 -13.02
C ALA A 331 -8.84 -11.23 -13.24
N ALA A 332 -9.89 -11.07 -14.06
CA ALA A 332 -10.93 -12.06 -14.32
C ALA A 332 -10.39 -13.49 -14.55
N GLY A 333 -11.14 -14.47 -14.01
CA GLY A 333 -10.71 -15.86 -13.90
C GLY A 333 -10.18 -16.20 -12.50
N LEU A 334 -9.31 -17.22 -12.41
CA LEU A 334 -8.90 -17.86 -11.15
C LEU A 334 -7.93 -17.04 -10.25
N GLY A 335 -7.82 -15.72 -10.41
CA GLY A 335 -6.97 -14.87 -9.55
C GLY A 335 -5.47 -15.23 -9.51
N ILE A 336 -4.77 -14.70 -8.50
CA ILE A 336 -3.34 -14.94 -8.21
C ILE A 336 -3.13 -16.24 -7.44
N CYS A 337 -4.09 -16.61 -6.57
CA CYS A 337 -4.01 -17.85 -5.76
C CYS A 337 -4.61 -19.06 -6.49
N GLY A 338 -5.73 -18.90 -7.19
CA GLY A 338 -6.46 -20.01 -7.80
C GLY A 338 -5.76 -20.61 -9.04
N LYS A 339 -5.10 -19.79 -9.87
CA LYS A 339 -4.29 -20.28 -11.02
C LYS A 339 -3.20 -21.29 -10.57
N PRO A 340 -2.28 -20.94 -9.64
CA PRO A 340 -1.31 -21.90 -9.13
C PRO A 340 -1.94 -23.03 -8.30
N LEU A 341 -3.07 -22.81 -7.60
CA LEU A 341 -3.77 -23.87 -6.87
C LEU A 341 -4.29 -24.96 -7.82
N VAL A 342 -4.98 -24.58 -8.90
CA VAL A 342 -5.48 -25.50 -9.93
C VAL A 342 -4.33 -26.22 -10.64
N SER A 343 -3.25 -25.52 -10.96
CA SER A 343 -2.04 -26.13 -11.56
C SER A 343 -1.41 -27.18 -10.63
N GLY A 344 -1.27 -26.86 -9.34
CA GLY A 344 -0.76 -27.76 -8.32
C GLY A 344 -1.66 -28.97 -8.08
N ILE A 345 -2.99 -28.78 -8.02
CA ILE A 345 -3.97 -29.87 -7.87
C ILE A 345 -3.94 -30.78 -9.10
N THR A 346 -3.93 -30.22 -10.32
CA THR A 346 -3.87 -30.99 -11.57
C THR A 346 -2.60 -31.84 -11.64
N SER A 347 -1.45 -31.25 -11.28
CA SER A 347 -0.16 -31.94 -11.21
C SER A 347 -0.16 -33.06 -10.15
N ASN A 348 -0.71 -32.78 -8.96
CA ASN A 348 -0.80 -33.75 -7.87
C ASN A 348 -1.81 -34.87 -8.15
N LEU A 349 -2.88 -34.62 -8.92
CA LEU A 349 -3.91 -35.59 -9.29
C LEU A 349 -3.65 -36.29 -10.64
N ALA A 350 -2.40 -36.32 -11.12
CA ALA A 350 -2.01 -36.99 -12.36
C ALA A 350 -2.66 -38.37 -12.54
N GLY A 351 -3.38 -38.55 -13.66
CA GLY A 351 -4.21 -39.74 -13.95
C GLY A 351 -5.71 -39.57 -13.64
N MET A 352 -6.12 -38.42 -13.07
CA MET A 352 -7.53 -37.99 -13.00
C MET A 352 -7.77 -36.83 -13.97
N SER A 353 -9.01 -36.66 -14.43
CA SER A 353 -9.43 -35.43 -15.09
C SER A 353 -9.65 -34.34 -14.03
N VAL A 354 -9.17 -33.13 -14.29
CA VAL A 354 -9.36 -31.95 -13.45
C VAL A 354 -9.83 -30.81 -14.33
N SER A 355 -11.03 -30.29 -14.05
CA SER A 355 -11.54 -29.03 -14.59
C SER A 355 -11.49 -27.95 -13.51
N SER A 356 -11.60 -26.69 -13.92
CA SER A 356 -11.63 -25.54 -13.03
C SER A 356 -12.67 -24.53 -13.50
N TYR A 357 -13.42 -23.99 -12.56
CA TYR A 357 -14.34 -22.88 -12.77
C TYR A 357 -13.87 -21.68 -11.98
N ALA A 358 -13.94 -20.50 -12.58
CA ALA A 358 -13.84 -19.23 -11.87
C ALA A 358 -15.26 -18.74 -11.62
N VAL A 359 -15.58 -18.44 -10.36
CA VAL A 359 -16.88 -17.91 -9.94
C VAL A 359 -17.14 -16.59 -10.66
N ASP A 360 -18.34 -16.42 -11.20
CA ASP A 360 -18.75 -15.22 -11.92
C ASP A 360 -19.36 -14.19 -10.95
N TYR A 361 -18.53 -13.24 -10.51
CA TYR A 361 -18.91 -12.16 -9.60
C TYR A 361 -17.96 -10.96 -9.73
N LEU A 362 -18.46 -9.77 -9.39
CA LEU A 362 -17.75 -8.49 -9.57
C LEU A 362 -16.45 -8.36 -8.76
N ALA A 363 -16.30 -9.13 -7.67
CA ALA A 363 -15.20 -9.01 -6.71
C ALA A 363 -14.91 -7.54 -6.27
N SER A 364 -15.98 -6.75 -6.16
CA SER A 364 -15.99 -5.31 -5.88
C SER A 364 -15.28 -5.03 -4.55
N MET A 365 -14.41 -4.02 -4.51
CA MET A 365 -13.62 -3.67 -3.31
C MET A 365 -14.49 -3.41 -2.07
N SER A 366 -15.76 -3.02 -2.26
CA SER A 366 -16.80 -2.86 -1.24
C SER A 366 -17.16 -4.13 -0.45
N GLN A 367 -16.71 -5.31 -0.90
CA GLN A 367 -17.01 -6.64 -0.36
C GLN A 367 -18.46 -7.14 -0.53
N THR A 368 -19.38 -6.32 -1.03
CA THR A 368 -20.81 -6.66 -1.16
C THR A 368 -21.09 -7.81 -2.13
N SER A 369 -20.23 -8.00 -3.13
CA SER A 369 -20.37 -9.05 -4.14
C SER A 369 -20.10 -10.48 -3.63
N ALA A 370 -19.72 -10.66 -2.35
CA ALA A 370 -19.50 -11.98 -1.77
C ALA A 370 -20.77 -12.86 -1.76
N GLY A 371 -21.96 -12.25 -1.54
CA GLY A 371 -23.25 -12.96 -1.62
C GLY A 371 -23.62 -13.44 -3.04
N PRO A 372 -23.58 -12.55 -4.05
CA PRO A 372 -23.68 -12.93 -5.46
C PRO A 372 -22.69 -14.02 -5.91
N GLY A 373 -21.41 -13.93 -5.51
CA GLY A 373 -20.42 -14.97 -5.83
C GLY A 373 -20.71 -16.32 -5.17
N ALA A 374 -21.21 -16.32 -3.93
CA ALA A 374 -21.61 -17.56 -3.27
C ALA A 374 -22.80 -18.22 -3.99
N THR A 375 -23.73 -17.41 -4.45
CA THR A 375 -24.88 -17.81 -5.27
C THR A 375 -24.45 -18.45 -6.59
N ASP A 376 -23.48 -17.87 -7.28
CA ASP A 376 -22.91 -18.43 -8.51
C ASP A 376 -22.15 -19.74 -8.26
N MET A 377 -21.24 -19.76 -7.27
CA MET A 377 -20.50 -20.98 -6.89
C MET A 377 -21.45 -22.14 -6.57
N THR A 378 -22.53 -21.88 -5.82
CA THR A 378 -23.56 -22.86 -5.48
C THR A 378 -24.26 -23.38 -6.74
N LYS A 379 -24.68 -22.49 -7.67
CA LYS A 379 -25.33 -22.89 -8.93
C LYS A 379 -24.42 -23.74 -9.79
N HIS A 380 -23.14 -23.39 -9.92
CA HIS A 380 -22.16 -24.18 -10.67
C HIS A 380 -21.96 -25.57 -10.06
N VAL A 381 -21.75 -25.65 -8.73
CA VAL A 381 -21.61 -26.94 -8.02
C VAL A 381 -22.85 -27.82 -8.20
N VAL A 382 -24.05 -27.25 -8.11
CA VAL A 382 -25.31 -27.98 -8.30
C VAL A 382 -25.50 -28.45 -9.75
N SER A 383 -25.18 -27.62 -10.75
CA SER A 383 -25.23 -28.00 -12.17
C SER A 383 -24.28 -29.15 -12.49
N VAL A 384 -22.98 -29.01 -12.17
CA VAL A 384 -21.98 -30.07 -12.39
C VAL A 384 -22.31 -31.32 -11.58
N ALA A 385 -22.95 -31.20 -10.41
CA ALA A 385 -23.40 -32.33 -9.63
C ALA A 385 -24.54 -33.13 -10.28
N GLN A 386 -25.40 -32.48 -11.07
CA GLN A 386 -26.47 -33.12 -11.84
C GLN A 386 -25.95 -33.75 -13.14
N GLU A 387 -25.10 -33.03 -13.88
CA GLU A 387 -24.55 -33.48 -15.16
C GLU A 387 -23.52 -34.62 -15.01
N CYS A 388 -22.71 -34.56 -13.95
CA CYS A 388 -21.64 -35.53 -13.69
C CYS A 388 -21.78 -36.11 -12.26
N PRO A 389 -22.58 -37.18 -12.05
CA PRO A 389 -22.87 -37.71 -10.72
C PRO A 389 -21.65 -38.13 -9.88
N ASP A 390 -20.58 -38.60 -10.51
CA ASP A 390 -19.36 -39.06 -9.83
C ASP A 390 -18.34 -37.94 -9.54
N THR A 391 -18.54 -36.71 -10.05
CA THR A 391 -17.60 -35.60 -9.86
C THR A 391 -17.47 -35.24 -8.38
N VAL A 392 -16.23 -35.04 -7.94
CA VAL A 392 -15.89 -34.56 -6.60
C VAL A 392 -15.28 -33.17 -6.69
N PHE A 393 -15.57 -32.32 -5.70
CA PHE A 393 -15.26 -30.90 -5.73
C PHE A 393 -14.16 -30.55 -4.73
N VAL A 394 -13.31 -29.60 -5.11
CA VAL A 394 -12.50 -28.80 -4.20
C VAL A 394 -12.97 -27.36 -4.36
N LEU A 395 -13.38 -26.73 -3.26
CA LEU A 395 -13.77 -25.33 -3.25
C LEU A 395 -12.61 -24.47 -2.74
N GLY A 396 -12.62 -23.19 -3.07
CA GLY A 396 -11.69 -22.26 -2.44
C GLY A 396 -11.73 -20.85 -3.00
N GLY A 397 -11.04 -19.96 -2.31
CA GLY A 397 -10.92 -18.56 -2.68
C GLY A 397 -9.94 -17.79 -1.82
N TYR A 398 -9.68 -16.55 -2.21
CA TYR A 398 -8.71 -15.66 -1.59
C TYR A 398 -9.39 -14.32 -1.27
N SER A 399 -9.09 -13.74 -0.10
CA SER A 399 -9.68 -12.48 0.37
C SER A 399 -11.22 -12.55 0.34
N GLN A 400 -11.91 -11.67 -0.40
CA GLN A 400 -13.37 -11.75 -0.63
C GLN A 400 -13.84 -13.14 -1.12
N GLY A 401 -13.05 -13.80 -1.98
CA GLY A 401 -13.35 -15.14 -2.48
C GLY A 401 -13.35 -16.23 -1.39
N ALA A 402 -12.66 -15.98 -0.26
CA ALA A 402 -12.78 -16.85 0.91
C ALA A 402 -14.18 -16.71 1.53
N SER A 403 -14.71 -15.48 1.67
CA SER A 403 -16.06 -15.26 2.18
C SER A 403 -17.17 -15.68 1.20
N VAL A 404 -16.94 -15.61 -0.12
CA VAL A 404 -17.75 -16.32 -1.14
C VAL A 404 -17.83 -17.81 -0.83
N THR A 405 -16.69 -18.43 -0.49
CA THR A 405 -16.62 -19.86 -0.14
C THR A 405 -17.32 -20.15 1.19
N ASP A 406 -17.18 -19.27 2.19
CA ASP A 406 -17.82 -19.42 3.50
C ASP A 406 -19.35 -19.34 3.40
N ILE A 407 -19.88 -18.35 2.67
CA ILE A 407 -21.32 -18.21 2.43
C ILE A 407 -21.85 -19.42 1.64
N SER A 408 -21.15 -19.88 0.59
CA SER A 408 -21.63 -21.02 -0.21
C SER A 408 -21.66 -22.34 0.57
N ILE A 409 -20.85 -22.51 1.61
CA ILE A 409 -20.91 -23.67 2.53
C ILE A 409 -21.80 -23.44 3.77
N GLY A 410 -22.56 -22.35 3.80
CA GLY A 410 -23.58 -22.06 4.82
C GLY A 410 -23.06 -21.43 6.12
N ILE A 411 -21.91 -20.75 6.08
CA ILE A 411 -21.42 -19.92 7.19
C ILE A 411 -21.98 -18.50 7.03
N GLU A 412 -22.64 -17.98 8.06
CA GLU A 412 -23.08 -16.59 8.10
C GLU A 412 -21.88 -15.64 8.18
N THR A 413 -21.86 -14.61 7.33
CA THR A 413 -20.81 -13.58 7.33
C THR A 413 -21.43 -12.17 7.31
N THR A 414 -20.66 -11.17 7.70
CA THR A 414 -21.08 -9.75 7.61
C THR A 414 -20.96 -9.17 6.19
N LEU A 415 -20.53 -9.95 5.20
CA LEU A 415 -20.23 -9.48 3.84
C LEU A 415 -21.33 -9.80 2.81
N GLY A 416 -22.43 -10.41 3.24
CA GLY A 416 -23.62 -10.61 2.42
C GLY A 416 -24.31 -11.95 2.67
N SER A 417 -25.19 -12.33 1.75
CA SER A 417 -25.91 -13.60 1.76
C SER A 417 -26.13 -14.08 0.33
N GLY A 418 -26.19 -15.39 0.13
CA GLY A 418 -26.35 -16.02 -1.18
C GLY A 418 -26.82 -17.47 -1.06
N ASP A 419 -27.06 -18.13 -2.19
CA ASP A 419 -27.48 -19.54 -2.21
C ASP A 419 -26.38 -20.44 -1.63
N THR A 420 -26.77 -21.46 -0.86
CA THR A 420 -25.85 -22.41 -0.20
C THR A 420 -25.86 -23.77 -0.89
N ILE A 421 -24.70 -24.43 -0.94
CA ILE A 421 -24.52 -25.77 -1.50
C ILE A 421 -25.35 -26.77 -0.68
N PRO A 422 -26.32 -27.49 -1.28
CA PRO A 422 -27.17 -28.41 -0.54
C PRO A 422 -26.37 -29.48 0.21
N GLU A 423 -26.75 -29.75 1.46
CA GLU A 423 -26.05 -30.72 2.34
C GLU A 423 -25.96 -32.14 1.73
N THR A 424 -26.87 -32.49 0.81
CA THR A 424 -26.78 -33.74 0.02
C THR A 424 -25.51 -33.85 -0.83
N LEU A 425 -24.91 -32.72 -1.22
CA LEU A 425 -23.64 -32.62 -1.95
C LEU A 425 -22.43 -32.47 -1.02
N SER A 426 -22.61 -32.29 0.30
CA SER A 426 -21.50 -32.03 1.23
C SER A 426 -20.46 -33.15 1.21
N SER A 427 -20.90 -34.40 1.03
CA SER A 427 -20.04 -35.59 0.88
C SER A 427 -19.18 -35.58 -0.40
N ARG A 428 -19.58 -34.84 -1.44
CA ARG A 428 -18.85 -34.67 -2.71
C ARG A 428 -17.85 -33.51 -2.67
N ILE A 429 -18.04 -32.54 -1.77
CA ILE A 429 -17.00 -31.55 -1.42
C ILE A 429 -15.90 -32.26 -0.60
N LYS A 430 -14.70 -32.40 -1.17
CA LYS A 430 -13.60 -33.19 -0.57
C LYS A 430 -12.55 -32.35 0.14
N ALA A 431 -12.36 -31.09 -0.28
CA ALA A 431 -11.51 -30.13 0.41
C ALA A 431 -12.06 -28.71 0.18
N ILE A 432 -11.78 -27.83 1.14
CA ILE A 432 -11.98 -26.39 1.03
C ILE A 432 -10.65 -25.72 1.33
N VAL A 433 -10.25 -24.74 0.52
CA VAL A 433 -8.98 -24.01 0.66
C VAL A 433 -9.27 -22.51 0.66
N THR A 434 -8.89 -21.79 1.71
CA THR A 434 -9.00 -20.32 1.71
C THR A 434 -7.69 -19.65 2.08
N PHE A 435 -7.45 -18.47 1.50
CA PHE A 435 -6.28 -17.63 1.75
C PHE A 435 -6.75 -16.25 2.21
N GLY A 436 -6.17 -15.70 3.28
CA GLY A 436 -6.51 -14.35 3.74
C GLY A 436 -7.97 -14.18 4.19
N ASN A 437 -8.56 -15.19 4.86
CA ASN A 437 -10.02 -15.25 5.07
C ASN A 437 -10.55 -14.17 6.06
N PRO A 438 -11.45 -13.25 5.63
CA PRO A 438 -12.10 -12.26 6.50
C PRO A 438 -12.89 -12.85 7.69
N LEU A 439 -13.35 -14.11 7.62
CA LEU A 439 -14.09 -14.77 8.71
C LEU A 439 -13.35 -14.71 10.06
N LYS A 440 -12.01 -14.66 10.01
CA LYS A 440 -11.14 -14.59 11.18
C LYS A 440 -11.22 -13.28 11.95
N LEU A 441 -11.70 -12.19 11.33
CA LEU A 441 -12.05 -10.93 12.01
C LEU A 441 -13.17 -11.13 13.06
N THR A 442 -14.05 -12.12 12.86
CA THR A 442 -15.09 -12.49 13.83
C THR A 442 -14.58 -13.46 14.92
N GLY A 443 -13.28 -13.76 14.94
CA GLY A 443 -12.68 -14.78 15.82
C GLY A 443 -12.93 -16.23 15.37
N GLN A 444 -13.47 -16.43 14.16
CA GLN A 444 -13.88 -17.73 13.64
C GLN A 444 -12.97 -18.27 12.55
N THR A 445 -13.20 -19.54 12.19
CA THR A 445 -12.60 -20.28 11.09
C THR A 445 -13.69 -21.20 10.51
N ILE A 446 -13.57 -21.66 9.27
CA ILE A 446 -14.43 -22.72 8.72
C ILE A 446 -14.41 -23.94 9.65
N LYS A 447 -13.23 -24.23 10.23
CA LYS A 447 -13.05 -25.29 11.22
C LYS A 447 -13.88 -25.14 12.50
N SER A 448 -14.13 -23.92 12.97
CA SER A 448 -14.96 -23.67 14.17
C SER A 448 -16.44 -23.41 13.84
N ALA A 449 -16.72 -22.83 12.67
CA ALA A 449 -18.06 -22.43 12.24
C ALA A 449 -18.87 -23.57 11.60
N SER A 450 -18.23 -24.54 10.93
CA SER A 450 -18.93 -25.61 10.21
C SER A 450 -18.54 -27.03 10.68
N PRO A 451 -19.45 -27.77 11.35
CA PRO A 451 -19.26 -29.19 11.66
C PRO A 451 -19.09 -30.07 10.41
N THR A 452 -19.80 -29.76 9.32
CA THR A 452 -19.76 -30.51 8.05
C THR A 452 -18.45 -30.29 7.30
N TYR A 453 -17.93 -29.06 7.29
CA TYR A 453 -16.83 -28.66 6.40
C TYR A 453 -15.48 -28.49 7.12
N GLY A 454 -15.49 -28.26 8.45
CA GLY A 454 -14.29 -27.96 9.24
C GLY A 454 -13.25 -29.08 9.40
N SER A 455 -13.60 -30.32 9.07
CA SER A 455 -12.65 -31.45 9.05
C SER A 455 -11.82 -31.52 7.75
N LYS A 456 -12.21 -30.76 6.73
CA LYS A 456 -11.65 -30.75 5.37
C LYS A 456 -11.37 -29.34 4.84
N SER A 457 -11.42 -28.32 5.70
CA SER A 457 -10.97 -26.95 5.41
C SER A 457 -9.48 -26.78 5.69
N PHE A 458 -8.81 -26.01 4.84
CA PHE A 458 -7.42 -25.61 4.98
C PHE A 458 -7.32 -24.10 4.77
N GLU A 459 -7.21 -23.38 5.88
CA GLU A 459 -7.31 -21.92 5.93
C GLU A 459 -5.90 -21.35 6.17
N PHE A 460 -5.43 -20.53 5.24
CA PHE A 460 -4.10 -19.93 5.25
C PHE A 460 -4.24 -18.45 5.61
N CYS A 461 -3.60 -18.07 6.71
CA CYS A 461 -3.60 -16.71 7.25
C CYS A 461 -2.19 -16.37 7.72
N ASN A 462 -1.51 -15.49 6.98
CA ASN A 462 -0.14 -15.12 7.22
C ASN A 462 0.03 -14.25 8.49
N THR A 463 1.26 -14.23 9.02
CA THR A 463 1.61 -13.40 10.17
C THR A 463 1.57 -11.93 9.76
N GLY A 464 0.78 -11.12 10.47
CA GLY A 464 0.62 -9.70 10.16
C GLY A 464 -0.54 -9.36 9.22
N ASP A 465 -1.17 -10.33 8.55
CA ASP A 465 -2.27 -10.07 7.59
C ASP A 465 -3.46 -9.37 8.28
N PRO A 466 -3.85 -8.15 7.85
CA PRO A 466 -4.95 -7.38 8.46
C PRO A 466 -6.32 -7.99 8.20
N VAL A 467 -6.54 -8.64 7.05
CA VAL A 467 -7.82 -9.28 6.70
C VAL A 467 -8.04 -10.54 7.54
N CYS A 468 -6.95 -11.20 7.94
CA CYS A 468 -6.97 -12.27 8.93
C CYS A 468 -7.02 -11.78 10.40
N GLY A 469 -7.19 -10.47 10.64
CA GLY A 469 -7.21 -9.86 11.98
C GLY A 469 -5.89 -9.97 12.76
N ASN A 470 -4.76 -10.10 12.05
CA ASN A 470 -3.49 -10.56 12.62
C ASN A 470 -2.35 -9.51 12.54
N GLY A 471 -2.66 -8.26 12.23
CA GLY A 471 -1.71 -7.14 12.18
C GLY A 471 -2.12 -6.07 11.17
N PHE A 472 -1.12 -5.35 10.63
CA PHE A 472 -1.28 -4.31 9.60
C PHE A 472 -0.38 -4.53 8.37
N ASN A 473 0.23 -5.71 8.25
CA ASN A 473 1.14 -6.04 7.15
C ASN A 473 0.33 -6.43 5.91
N VAL A 474 0.11 -5.46 5.01
CA VAL A 474 -0.62 -5.69 3.75
C VAL A 474 0.14 -6.66 2.83
N MET A 475 1.48 -6.66 2.83
CA MET A 475 2.26 -7.61 2.02
C MET A 475 1.97 -9.06 2.43
N ALA A 476 1.78 -9.33 3.73
CA ALA A 476 1.38 -10.66 4.21
C ALA A 476 0.03 -11.14 3.63
N HIS A 477 -0.86 -10.24 3.23
CA HIS A 477 -2.09 -10.59 2.52
C HIS A 477 -1.83 -10.92 1.04
N LEU A 478 -0.83 -10.31 0.41
CA LEU A 478 -0.56 -10.43 -1.03
C LEU A 478 0.33 -11.65 -1.39
N THR A 479 1.11 -12.19 -0.46
CA THR A 479 2.15 -13.21 -0.75
C THR A 479 1.67 -14.66 -0.88
N TYR A 480 0.40 -15.00 -0.63
CA TYR A 480 -0.06 -16.41 -0.58
C TYR A 480 0.27 -17.25 -1.83
N ALA A 481 0.38 -16.60 -3.00
CA ALA A 481 0.75 -17.22 -4.26
C ALA A 481 2.25 -17.58 -4.36
N THR A 482 3.12 -16.90 -3.61
CA THR A 482 4.59 -16.99 -3.70
C THR A 482 5.26 -17.56 -2.44
N ASP A 483 4.66 -17.41 -1.25
CA ASP A 483 5.19 -17.89 0.03
C ASP A 483 5.12 -19.42 0.24
N GLY A 484 4.48 -20.15 -0.68
CA GLY A 484 4.32 -21.60 -0.63
C GLY A 484 3.00 -22.08 0.02
N SER A 485 2.14 -21.17 0.49
CA SER A 485 0.80 -21.50 0.98
C SER A 485 -0.02 -22.23 -0.08
N VAL A 486 -0.10 -21.69 -1.30
CA VAL A 486 -0.84 -22.34 -2.41
C VAL A 486 -0.31 -23.74 -2.75
N LYS A 487 1.02 -23.95 -2.71
CA LYS A 487 1.62 -25.29 -2.93
C LYS A 487 1.15 -26.27 -1.84
N THR A 488 1.28 -25.87 -0.59
CA THR A 488 0.84 -26.65 0.58
C THR A 488 -0.66 -26.95 0.54
N ALA A 489 -1.47 -26.01 0.06
CA ALA A 489 -2.90 -26.19 -0.13
C ALA A 489 -3.22 -27.22 -1.21
N ALA A 490 -2.56 -27.13 -2.36
CA ALA A 490 -2.73 -28.08 -3.47
C ALA A 490 -2.38 -29.52 -3.06
N GLU A 491 -1.31 -29.71 -2.28
CA GLU A 491 -0.90 -31.02 -1.75
C GLU A 491 -1.95 -31.58 -0.76
N LYS A 492 -2.44 -30.76 0.18
CA LYS A 492 -3.48 -31.14 1.15
C LYS A 492 -4.81 -31.49 0.49
N ALA A 493 -5.32 -30.65 -0.41
CA ALA A 493 -6.58 -30.87 -1.12
C ALA A 493 -6.52 -32.15 -1.97
N SER A 494 -5.44 -32.34 -2.73
CA SER A 494 -5.22 -33.54 -3.55
C SER A 494 -5.15 -34.82 -2.72
N THR A 495 -4.65 -34.74 -1.48
CA THR A 495 -4.59 -35.87 -0.56
C THR A 495 -5.99 -36.33 -0.12
N LEU A 496 -6.91 -35.41 0.17
CA LEU A 496 -8.29 -35.77 0.52
C LEU A 496 -9.08 -36.35 -0.67
N VAL A 497 -8.85 -35.83 -1.88
CA VAL A 497 -9.42 -36.39 -3.12
C VAL A 497 -8.91 -37.82 -3.35
N LYS A 498 -7.59 -38.07 -3.27
CA LYS A 498 -6.99 -39.41 -3.39
C LYS A 498 -7.42 -40.39 -2.29
N GLY A 499 -7.61 -39.90 -1.06
CA GLY A 499 -8.16 -40.72 0.04
C GLY A 499 -9.58 -41.19 -0.28
N SER A 500 -10.42 -40.29 -0.81
CA SER A 500 -11.80 -40.60 -1.20
C SER A 500 -11.89 -41.62 -2.33
N THR A 501 -11.07 -41.52 -3.37
CA THR A 501 -11.14 -42.46 -4.52
C THR A 501 -10.68 -43.88 -4.17
N ARG A 502 -9.89 -44.06 -3.10
CA ARG A 502 -9.61 -45.40 -2.54
C ARG A 502 -10.82 -45.99 -1.82
N SER A 503 -11.58 -45.18 -1.10
CA SER A 503 -12.81 -45.60 -0.39
C SER A 503 -14.05 -45.77 -1.30
N LEU A 504 -13.90 -45.53 -2.61
CA LEU A 504 -14.91 -45.78 -3.65
C LEU A 504 -14.53 -46.96 -4.58
N ARG A 505 -13.41 -47.63 -4.29
CA ARG A 505 -12.88 -48.79 -5.06
C ARG A 505 -12.67 -50.03 -4.18
N ALA A 506 -13.17 -50.00 -2.95
CA ALA A 506 -13.13 -51.06 -1.95
C ALA A 506 -14.53 -51.21 -1.35
#